data_AF-A0A925YRF1-F1
#
_entry.id   AF-A0A925YRF1-F1
#
_cell.length_a   1.000
_cell.length_b   1.000
_cell.length_c   1.000
_cell.angle_alpha   90.00
_cell.angle_beta   90.00
_cell.angle_gamma   90.00
#
_symmetry.space_group_name_H-M   'P 1'
#
loop_
_entity.id
_entity.type
_entity.pdbx_description
1 polymer ?
#
loop_
_entity_poly.entity_id
_entity_poly.type
_entity_poly.pdbx_seq_one_letter_code
_entity_poly.pdbx_strand_id
1 'polypeptide(L)'
;MTTDLPGEVEVQVTSQVRLMYRADRRKRDAFLDHILAYDSRFRPAQPAFARRFSGLVGTRRAEGAVGTLRQVQRAVRPRLQPRATLRRQGWRDRMRRTCFDRNVPPIAWRSHVNLFRRGLIASTLLAGLTSPGHAQRGPVAAALMQFEAAVTWEAVSADWRGIRPGWLQQVAAAFNPTEVSTLMMHLEAAMTWEAVRPEWRDRRAGWLAEAQAARAPAEVARLLLELEEVTLWSAVDGSWRETRPGWVAQLSAVSGSAGRPSK
;
A
#
# COMPACT_ATOMS: atom_id res chain seq x y z
N MET A 1 -48.06 -2.00 22.78
CA MET A 1 -47.57 -2.79 21.62
C MET A 1 -46.05 -2.77 21.66
N THR A 2 -45.46 -3.79 22.25
CA THR A 2 -44.01 -3.96 22.36
C THR A 2 -43.54 -4.66 21.10
N THR A 3 -42.91 -3.93 20.19
CA THR A 3 -42.32 -4.50 18.99
C THR A 3 -40.94 -5.04 19.35
N ASP A 4 -40.86 -6.36 19.48
CA ASP A 4 -39.61 -7.11 19.54
C ASP A 4 -38.90 -7.02 18.18
N LEU A 5 -37.59 -6.74 18.19
CA LEU A 5 -36.71 -6.64 17.01
C LEU A 5 -35.37 -7.32 17.33
N PRO A 6 -34.64 -7.80 16.31
CA PRO A 6 -34.29 -9.22 16.22
C PRO A 6 -32.92 -9.54 16.83
N GLY A 7 -32.87 -10.58 17.66
CA GLY A 7 -31.63 -11.14 18.22
C GLY A 7 -30.67 -11.77 17.20
N GLU A 8 -31.03 -11.80 15.92
CA GLU A 8 -30.29 -12.52 14.88
C GLU A 8 -28.98 -11.81 14.48
N VAL A 9 -28.97 -10.47 14.45
CA VAL A 9 -27.78 -9.68 14.08
C VAL A 9 -26.72 -9.71 15.19
N GLU A 10 -27.15 -9.70 16.46
CA GLU A 10 -26.25 -9.75 17.62
C GLU A 10 -25.58 -11.12 17.76
N VAL A 11 -26.30 -12.20 17.44
CA VAL A 11 -25.75 -13.56 17.42
C VAL A 11 -24.73 -13.74 16.28
N GLN A 12 -24.96 -13.13 15.12
CA GLN A 12 -24.07 -13.28 13.96
C GLN A 12 -22.73 -12.53 14.15
N VAL A 13 -22.77 -11.30 14.70
CA VAL A 13 -21.56 -10.53 15.05
C VAL A 13 -20.78 -11.21 16.18
N THR A 14 -21.47 -11.69 17.21
CA THR A 14 -20.83 -12.39 18.35
C THR A 14 -20.18 -13.71 17.92
N SER A 15 -20.80 -14.41 16.95
CA SER A 15 -20.26 -15.66 16.40
C SER A 15 -19.05 -15.43 15.49
N GLN A 16 -19.07 -14.40 14.64
CA GLN A 16 -17.89 -14.04 13.84
C GLN A 16 -16.71 -13.58 14.69
N VAL A 17 -16.97 -12.80 15.76
CA VAL A 17 -15.93 -12.40 16.70
C VAL A 17 -15.37 -13.63 17.43
N ARG A 18 -16.19 -14.58 17.89
CA ARG A 18 -15.69 -15.82 18.51
C ARG A 18 -14.86 -16.68 17.55
N LEU A 19 -15.26 -16.78 16.28
CA LEU A 19 -14.50 -17.51 15.25
C LEU A 19 -13.15 -16.83 14.96
N MET A 20 -13.13 -15.49 14.92
CA MET A 20 -11.90 -14.72 14.78
C MET A 20 -10.97 -14.88 16.00
N TYR A 21 -11.52 -15.03 17.21
CA TYR A 21 -10.76 -15.23 18.45
C TYR A 21 -10.15 -16.62 18.60
N ARG A 22 -10.65 -17.65 17.90
CA ARG A 22 -10.15 -19.04 18.00
C ARG A 22 -9.07 -19.40 16.99
N ALA A 23 -8.98 -18.73 15.84
CA ALA A 23 -8.20 -19.23 14.71
C ALA A 23 -6.77 -18.68 14.57
N ASP A 24 -6.46 -17.46 15.05
CA ASP A 24 -5.17 -16.85 14.71
C ASP A 24 -4.69 -15.80 15.72
N ARG A 25 -3.64 -16.17 16.47
CA ARG A 25 -3.02 -15.30 17.48
C ARG A 25 -2.38 -14.05 16.86
N ARG A 26 -1.89 -14.11 15.62
CA ARG A 26 -1.23 -12.97 14.95
C ARG A 26 -2.25 -11.92 14.49
N LYS A 27 -3.40 -12.36 13.97
CA LYS A 27 -4.49 -11.45 13.57
C LYS A 27 -5.10 -10.73 14.76
N ARG A 28 -5.24 -11.43 15.90
CA ARG A 28 -5.67 -10.80 17.14
C ARG A 28 -4.71 -9.71 17.59
N ASP A 29 -3.40 -10.00 17.58
CA ASP A 29 -2.41 -9.05 18.06
C ASP A 29 -2.29 -7.84 17.11
N ALA A 30 -2.40 -8.04 15.78
CA ALA A 30 -2.45 -6.96 14.79
C ALA A 30 -3.71 -6.08 14.88
N PHE A 31 -4.88 -6.67 15.17
CA PHE A 31 -6.12 -5.93 15.40
C PHE A 31 -6.05 -5.08 16.68
N LEU A 32 -5.47 -5.63 17.75
CA LEU A 32 -5.27 -4.90 19.00
C LEU A 32 -4.25 -3.76 18.82
N ASP A 33 -3.18 -3.97 18.07
CA ASP A 33 -2.22 -2.91 17.72
C ASP A 33 -2.88 -1.81 16.88
N HIS A 34 -3.79 -2.17 15.97
CA HIS A 34 -4.56 -1.20 15.20
C HIS A 34 -5.49 -0.35 16.09
N ILE A 35 -6.21 -0.98 17.04
CA ILE A 35 -7.07 -0.27 18.00
C ILE A 35 -6.25 0.66 18.90
N LEU A 36 -5.09 0.21 19.39
CA LEU A 36 -4.22 1.02 20.25
C LEU A 36 -3.50 2.15 19.49
N ALA A 37 -3.15 1.92 18.21
CA ALA A 37 -2.64 2.96 17.32
C ALA A 37 -3.71 4.01 16.97
N TYR A 38 -4.98 3.63 16.96
CA TYR A 38 -6.11 4.54 16.76
C TYR A 38 -6.39 5.40 18.00
N ASP A 39 -6.26 4.84 19.21
CA ASP A 39 -6.49 5.54 20.50
C ASP A 39 -5.42 6.60 20.81
N SER A 40 -4.18 6.44 20.31
CA SER A 40 -3.07 7.34 20.62
C SER A 40 -3.05 8.65 19.81
N ARG A 41 -3.79 8.76 18.70
CA ARG A 41 -3.70 9.91 17.77
C ARG A 41 -4.83 10.94 17.90
N PHE A 42 -5.88 10.67 18.67
CA PHE A 42 -7.01 11.61 18.81
C PHE A 42 -7.47 11.74 20.27
N ARG A 43 -6.76 12.59 21.03
CA ARG A 43 -7.18 12.98 22.38
C ARG A 43 -7.82 14.38 22.52
N PRO A 44 -8.03 15.17 21.46
CA PRO A 44 -9.03 16.24 21.53
C PRO A 44 -9.97 16.23 20.31
N ALA A 45 -10.90 15.28 20.24
CA ALA A 45 -12.05 15.38 19.32
C ALA A 45 -13.32 14.65 19.82
N GLN A 46 -13.41 14.33 21.11
CA GLN A 46 -14.57 13.62 21.67
C GLN A 46 -15.92 14.36 21.54
N PRO A 47 -16.01 15.71 21.60
CA PRO A 47 -17.30 16.38 21.48
C PRO A 47 -17.90 16.35 20.07
N ALA A 48 -17.07 16.22 19.03
CA ALA A 48 -17.51 16.24 17.64
C ALA A 48 -17.96 14.85 17.17
N PHE A 49 -17.23 13.80 17.57
CA PHE A 49 -17.62 12.42 17.28
C PHE A 49 -18.92 12.03 17.99
N ALA A 50 -19.07 12.38 19.27
CA ALA A 50 -20.31 12.13 20.01
C ALA A 50 -21.53 12.84 19.40
N ARG A 51 -21.37 14.09 18.93
CA ARG A 51 -22.45 14.83 18.25
C ARG A 51 -22.83 14.21 16.90
N ARG A 52 -21.84 13.77 16.12
CA ARG A 52 -22.06 13.17 14.79
C ARG A 52 -22.65 11.75 14.90
N PHE A 53 -22.27 10.99 15.92
CA PHE A 53 -22.80 9.65 16.18
C PHE A 53 -24.21 9.67 16.77
N SER A 54 -24.52 10.64 17.65
CA SER A 54 -25.88 10.86 18.18
C SER A 54 -26.90 11.24 17.11
N GLY A 55 -26.47 11.94 16.05
CA GLY A 55 -27.33 12.26 14.90
C GLY A 55 -27.69 11.04 14.04
N LEU A 56 -26.91 9.95 14.12
CA LEU A 56 -27.07 8.77 13.26
C LEU A 56 -27.82 7.60 13.93
N VAL A 57 -27.79 7.51 15.26
CA VAL A 57 -28.26 6.30 15.98
C VAL A 57 -29.26 6.60 17.10
N GLY A 58 -29.60 7.88 17.33
CA GLY A 58 -30.42 8.29 18.46
C GLY A 58 -29.63 8.26 19.78
N THR A 59 -29.81 9.30 20.61
CA THR A 59 -28.97 9.58 21.78
C THR A 59 -28.88 8.42 22.77
N ARG A 60 -29.98 7.69 23.02
CA ARG A 60 -30.00 6.56 23.97
C ARG A 60 -29.18 5.35 23.52
N ARG A 61 -29.03 5.12 22.22
CA ARG A 61 -28.28 3.96 21.68
C ARG A 61 -26.78 4.21 21.66
N ALA A 62 -26.37 5.47 21.42
CA ALA A 62 -24.97 5.88 21.43
C ALA A 62 -24.34 5.78 22.82
N GLU A 63 -25.08 6.16 23.87
CA GLU A 63 -24.59 6.10 25.25
C GLU A 63 -24.37 4.65 25.73
N GLY A 64 -25.24 3.73 25.34
CA GLY A 64 -25.09 2.29 25.63
C GLY A 64 -23.82 1.70 24.99
N ALA A 65 -23.57 1.98 23.71
CA ALA A 65 -22.39 1.47 23.00
C ALA A 65 -21.07 2.01 23.57
N VAL A 66 -21.03 3.30 23.95
CA VAL A 66 -19.87 3.92 24.60
C VAL A 66 -19.66 3.36 26.01
N GLY A 67 -20.73 3.05 26.74
CA GLY A 67 -20.68 2.37 28.04
C GLY A 67 -20.04 0.98 27.95
N THR A 68 -20.49 0.17 27.00
CA THR A 68 -19.96 -1.19 26.78
C THR A 68 -18.49 -1.17 26.38
N LEU A 69 -18.07 -0.24 25.50
CA LEU A 69 -16.67 -0.07 25.12
C LEU A 69 -15.79 0.31 26.31
N ARG A 70 -16.24 1.23 27.18
CA ARG A 70 -15.51 1.60 28.41
C ARG A 70 -15.40 0.44 29.39
N GLN A 71 -16.45 -0.38 29.53
CA GLN A 71 -16.45 -1.53 30.42
C GLN A 71 -15.48 -2.62 29.94
N VAL A 72 -15.46 -2.90 28.64
CA VAL A 72 -14.48 -3.81 28.02
C VAL A 72 -13.06 -3.27 28.17
N GLN A 73 -12.84 -1.97 27.93
CA GLN A 73 -11.51 -1.36 28.05
C GLN A 73 -10.99 -1.39 29.49
N ARG A 74 -11.85 -1.17 30.50
CA ARG A 74 -11.49 -1.30 31.93
C ARG A 74 -11.18 -2.75 32.32
N ALA A 75 -11.90 -3.74 31.78
CA ALA A 75 -11.68 -5.15 32.08
C ALA A 75 -10.36 -5.70 31.49
N VAL A 76 -9.91 -5.15 30.35
CA VAL A 76 -8.72 -5.64 29.63
C VAL A 76 -7.43 -4.96 30.11
N ARG A 77 -7.49 -3.71 30.57
CA ARG A 77 -6.30 -2.89 30.92
C ARG A 77 -5.37 -3.50 31.98
N PRO A 78 -5.83 -4.15 33.07
CA PRO A 78 -4.94 -4.72 34.09
C PRO A 78 -4.14 -5.93 33.59
N ARG A 79 -4.62 -6.62 32.54
CA ARG A 79 -3.99 -7.85 32.01
C ARG A 79 -2.86 -7.58 31.01
N LEU A 80 -2.68 -6.33 30.58
CA LEU A 80 -1.68 -5.95 29.56
C LEU A 80 -0.40 -5.34 30.14
N GLN A 81 -0.40 -4.87 31.40
CA GLN A 81 0.76 -4.16 31.96
C GLN A 81 1.96 -5.02 32.38
N PRO A 82 1.84 -6.26 32.92
CA PRO A 82 3.02 -6.99 33.39
C PRO A 82 3.91 -7.56 32.27
N ARG A 83 3.41 -7.65 31.02
CA ARG A 83 4.11 -8.32 29.90
C ARG A 83 4.88 -7.39 28.96
N ALA A 84 4.58 -6.09 28.95
CA ALA A 84 5.21 -5.14 28.04
C ALA A 84 6.60 -4.68 28.51
N THR A 85 6.85 -4.64 29.81
CA THR A 85 8.13 -4.21 30.42
C THR A 85 9.22 -5.29 30.34
N LEU A 86 8.87 -6.56 30.58
CA LEU A 86 9.81 -7.69 30.49
C LEU A 86 10.33 -7.94 29.06
N ARG A 87 9.54 -7.66 28.02
CA ARG A 87 9.97 -7.80 26.62
C ARG A 87 10.86 -6.66 26.11
N ARG A 88 10.72 -5.44 26.65
CA ARG A 88 11.56 -4.29 26.26
C ARG A 88 12.98 -4.37 26.82
N GLN A 89 13.20 -4.99 27.98
CA GLN A 89 14.54 -5.16 28.56
C GLN A 89 15.33 -6.27 27.85
N GLY A 90 14.72 -7.44 27.62
CA GLY A 90 15.39 -8.55 26.93
C GLY A 90 15.79 -8.25 25.48
N TRP A 91 15.10 -7.34 24.80
CA TRP A 91 15.46 -6.90 23.44
C TRP A 91 16.65 -5.92 23.44
N ARG A 92 16.75 -5.01 24.44
CA ARG A 92 17.90 -4.11 24.57
C ARG A 92 19.19 -4.85 24.92
N ASP A 93 19.11 -5.90 25.74
CA ASP A 93 20.29 -6.70 26.12
C ASP A 93 20.76 -7.65 25.03
N ARG A 94 19.89 -7.97 24.06
CA ARG A 94 20.24 -8.74 22.86
C ARG A 94 20.93 -7.85 21.82
N MET A 95 20.44 -6.63 21.62
CA MET A 95 21.03 -5.61 20.74
C MET A 95 22.46 -5.21 21.15
N ARG A 96 22.74 -5.12 22.46
CA ARG A 96 24.09 -4.76 22.95
C ARG A 96 25.14 -5.85 22.71
N ARG A 97 24.74 -7.12 22.56
CA ARG A 97 25.68 -8.24 22.36
C ARG A 97 26.09 -8.47 20.91
N THR A 98 25.37 -7.90 19.93
CA THR A 98 25.60 -8.16 18.50
C THR A 98 26.29 -7.03 17.74
N CYS A 99 26.56 -5.88 18.37
CA CYS A 99 26.94 -4.67 17.62
C CYS A 99 28.21 -3.95 18.13
N PHE A 100 29.04 -4.58 18.96
CA PHE A 100 30.31 -3.97 19.39
C PHE A 100 31.45 -4.98 19.31
N ASP A 101 31.90 -5.25 18.08
CA ASP A 101 33.27 -5.69 17.83
C ASP A 101 33.99 -4.55 17.08
N ARG A 102 34.97 -3.95 17.75
CA ARG A 102 35.76 -2.81 17.25
C ARG A 102 36.98 -3.37 16.55
N ASN A 103 36.87 -3.80 15.28
CA ASN A 103 38.03 -3.87 14.35
C ASN A 103 37.68 -4.37 12.93
N VAL A 104 36.81 -3.67 12.18
CA VAL A 104 36.71 -3.91 10.72
C VAL A 104 36.52 -2.58 9.96
N PRO A 105 37.37 -2.23 8.98
CA PRO A 105 37.24 -0.99 8.21
C PRO A 105 36.13 -1.07 7.14
N PRO A 106 35.48 0.07 6.80
CA PRO A 106 34.24 0.07 6.00
C PRO A 106 34.53 0.27 4.51
N ILE A 107 35.14 -0.70 3.82
CA ILE A 107 35.19 -0.70 2.34
C ILE A 107 35.15 -2.15 1.82
N ALA A 108 34.04 -2.88 2.03
CA ALA A 108 33.87 -4.22 1.46
C ALA A 108 32.40 -4.72 1.37
N TRP A 109 31.42 -3.83 1.20
CA TRP A 109 30.00 -4.24 1.04
C TRP A 109 29.36 -3.78 -0.28
N ARG A 110 30.16 -3.25 -1.21
CA ARG A 110 29.77 -3.06 -2.62
C ARG A 110 30.34 -4.24 -3.42
N SER A 111 29.51 -5.25 -3.73
CA SER A 111 29.60 -6.06 -4.97
C SER A 111 28.66 -7.28 -5.02
N HIS A 112 28.03 -7.74 -3.93
CA HIS A 112 27.41 -9.09 -3.95
C HIS A 112 25.88 -9.18 -4.13
N VAL A 113 25.14 -8.08 -4.29
CA VAL A 113 23.67 -8.15 -4.42
C VAL A 113 23.16 -8.13 -5.87
N ASN A 114 23.99 -7.74 -6.85
CA ASN A 114 23.59 -7.69 -8.28
C ASN A 114 24.06 -8.88 -9.13
N LEU A 115 24.62 -9.93 -8.53
CA LEU A 115 25.19 -11.09 -9.24
C LEU A 115 24.27 -12.33 -9.29
N PHE A 116 23.06 -12.27 -8.75
CA PHE A 116 22.12 -13.43 -8.78
C PHE A 116 21.19 -13.45 -10.02
N ARG A 117 21.38 -12.56 -11.00
CA ARG A 117 20.58 -12.52 -12.25
C ARG A 117 21.36 -12.89 -13.53
N ARG A 118 22.62 -13.32 -13.41
CA ARG A 118 23.45 -13.70 -14.56
C ARG A 118 23.84 -15.17 -14.47
N GLY A 119 22.94 -16.05 -14.89
CA GLY A 119 23.22 -17.47 -15.06
C GLY A 119 22.23 -18.09 -16.04
N LEU A 120 22.78 -18.59 -17.16
CA LEU A 120 22.16 -19.42 -18.20
C LEU A 120 21.17 -18.74 -19.17
N ILE A 121 21.72 -18.17 -20.25
CA ILE A 121 21.03 -18.16 -21.55
C ILE A 121 21.30 -19.54 -22.18
N ALA A 122 20.42 -20.49 -21.90
CA ALA A 122 20.23 -21.65 -22.75
C ALA A 122 19.32 -21.19 -23.90
N SER A 123 19.83 -21.24 -25.13
CA SER A 123 19.08 -20.95 -26.35
C SER A 123 18.00 -22.00 -26.56
N THR A 124 16.81 -21.74 -26.05
CA THR A 124 15.61 -22.50 -26.39
C THR A 124 14.80 -21.69 -27.39
N LEU A 125 14.79 -22.12 -28.65
CA LEU A 125 13.77 -21.77 -29.62
C LEU A 125 12.41 -22.23 -29.06
N LEU A 126 11.67 -21.31 -28.44
CA LEU A 126 10.29 -21.52 -28.03
C LEU A 126 9.37 -20.66 -28.91
N ALA A 127 8.70 -21.34 -29.83
CA ALA A 127 7.53 -20.83 -30.50
C ALA A 127 6.43 -20.53 -29.46
N GLY A 128 5.94 -19.28 -29.46
CA GLY A 128 4.52 -18.99 -29.39
C GLY A 128 3.71 -19.35 -28.14
N LEU A 129 4.29 -19.39 -26.93
CA LEU A 129 3.49 -19.38 -25.71
C LEU A 129 3.18 -17.93 -25.31
N THR A 130 2.19 -17.34 -25.98
CA THR A 130 1.54 -16.13 -25.47
C THR A 130 0.82 -16.49 -24.17
N SER A 131 1.38 -16.10 -23.03
CA SER A 131 0.74 -16.27 -21.71
C SER A 131 -0.70 -15.77 -21.75
N PRO A 132 -1.72 -16.65 -21.57
CA PRO A 132 -3.14 -16.30 -21.74
C PRO A 132 -3.69 -15.34 -20.67
N GLY A 133 -2.86 -14.86 -19.73
CA GLY A 133 -3.27 -13.92 -18.68
C GLY A 133 -3.15 -12.43 -19.05
N HIS A 134 -2.64 -12.07 -20.23
CA HIS A 134 -2.42 -10.66 -20.61
C HIS A 134 -3.55 -10.05 -21.44
N ALA A 135 -4.47 -10.85 -22.00
CA ALA A 135 -5.47 -10.39 -22.96
C ALA A 135 -6.61 -9.55 -22.36
N GLN A 136 -6.76 -9.52 -21.03
CA GLN A 136 -7.86 -8.80 -20.36
C GLN A 136 -7.43 -7.53 -19.61
N ARG A 137 -6.13 -7.19 -19.61
CA ARG A 137 -5.64 -5.99 -18.93
C ARG A 137 -5.58 -4.81 -19.90
N GLY A 138 -6.12 -3.67 -19.48
CA GLY A 138 -5.98 -2.42 -20.22
C GLY A 138 -4.51 -2.01 -20.41
N PRO A 139 -4.15 -1.35 -21.54
CA PRO A 139 -2.77 -1.03 -21.87
C PRO A 139 -2.07 -0.16 -20.81
N VAL A 140 -2.80 0.71 -20.11
CA VAL A 140 -2.26 1.59 -19.06
C VAL A 140 -1.89 0.80 -17.80
N ALA A 141 -2.70 -0.17 -17.37
CA ALA A 141 -2.38 -1.01 -16.23
C ALA A 141 -1.16 -1.92 -16.51
N ALA A 142 -1.05 -2.41 -17.75
CA ALA A 142 0.15 -3.14 -18.18
C ALA A 142 1.40 -2.26 -18.16
N ALA A 143 1.30 -1.01 -18.65
CA ALA A 143 2.38 -0.04 -18.61
C ALA A 143 2.79 0.32 -17.18
N LEU A 144 1.84 0.50 -16.26
CA LEU A 144 2.10 0.77 -14.84
C LEU A 144 2.92 -0.35 -14.19
N MET A 145 2.60 -1.61 -14.49
CA MET A 145 3.39 -2.75 -13.99
C MET A 145 4.79 -2.83 -14.60
N GLN A 146 4.94 -2.49 -15.88
CA GLN A 146 6.26 -2.46 -16.52
C GLN A 146 7.15 -1.38 -15.89
N PHE A 147 6.59 -0.19 -15.64
CA PHE A 147 7.31 0.89 -14.97
C PHE A 147 7.66 0.51 -13.53
N GLU A 148 6.72 -0.03 -12.74
CA GLU A 148 7.02 -0.49 -11.37
C GLU A 148 8.13 -1.54 -11.34
N ALA A 149 8.12 -2.48 -12.27
CA ALA A 149 9.14 -3.52 -12.35
C ALA A 149 10.53 -2.98 -12.74
N ALA A 150 10.59 -1.78 -13.30
CA ALA A 150 11.83 -1.08 -13.62
C ALA A 150 12.31 -0.17 -12.50
N VAL A 151 11.46 0.20 -11.53
CA VAL A 151 11.86 1.02 -10.37
C VAL A 151 12.70 0.16 -9.42
N THR A 152 13.87 0.67 -9.01
CA THR A 152 14.77 -0.06 -8.12
C THR A 152 14.24 -0.11 -6.69
N TRP A 153 14.71 -1.08 -5.91
CA TRP A 153 14.27 -1.21 -4.51
C TRP A 153 14.74 -0.06 -3.62
N GLU A 154 15.83 0.60 -3.98
CA GLU A 154 16.37 1.77 -3.30
C GLU A 154 15.55 3.03 -3.58
N ALA A 155 14.81 3.05 -4.69
CA ALA A 155 13.95 4.15 -5.10
C ALA A 155 12.58 4.14 -4.42
N VAL A 156 12.27 3.11 -3.63
CA VAL A 156 11.01 2.95 -2.91
C VAL A 156 11.24 2.74 -1.42
N SER A 157 10.22 3.06 -0.63
CA SER A 157 10.21 2.85 0.81
C SER A 157 10.41 1.37 1.19
N ALA A 158 11.01 1.12 2.35
CA ALA A 158 11.25 -0.24 2.83
C ALA A 158 9.97 -1.08 2.98
N ASP A 159 8.85 -0.42 3.33
CA ASP A 159 7.54 -1.05 3.51
C ASP A 159 6.92 -1.52 2.19
N TRP A 160 7.37 -0.95 1.04
CA TRP A 160 6.86 -1.33 -0.27
C TRP A 160 6.99 -2.82 -0.54
N ARG A 161 8.06 -3.47 -0.08
CA ARG A 161 8.27 -4.92 -0.23
C ARG A 161 7.10 -5.75 0.31
N GLY A 162 6.49 -5.33 1.41
CA GLY A 162 5.34 -6.02 2.01
C GLY A 162 4.03 -5.76 1.28
N ILE A 163 3.89 -4.58 0.65
CA ILE A 163 2.67 -4.12 -0.02
C ILE A 163 2.62 -4.61 -1.48
N ARG A 164 3.78 -4.64 -2.15
CA ARG A 164 3.93 -4.88 -3.58
C ARG A 164 3.16 -6.11 -4.09
N PRO A 165 3.19 -7.30 -3.46
CA PRO A 165 2.45 -8.45 -3.99
C PRO A 165 0.95 -8.20 -4.11
N GLY A 166 0.35 -7.58 -3.08
CA GLY A 166 -1.06 -7.21 -3.09
C GLY A 166 -1.38 -6.09 -4.06
N TRP A 167 -0.47 -5.11 -4.18
CA TRP A 167 -0.58 -4.04 -5.18
C TRP A 167 -0.56 -4.60 -6.61
N LEU A 168 0.38 -5.51 -6.95
CA LEU A 168 0.46 -6.13 -8.27
C LEU A 168 -0.80 -6.91 -8.63
N GLN A 169 -1.41 -7.60 -7.65
CA GLN A 169 -2.70 -8.27 -7.85
C GLN A 169 -3.81 -7.26 -8.15
N GLN A 170 -3.83 -6.12 -7.46
CA GLN A 170 -4.80 -5.05 -7.72
C GLN A 170 -4.59 -4.43 -9.10
N VAL A 171 -3.35 -4.14 -9.52
CA VAL A 171 -3.09 -3.63 -10.88
C VAL A 171 -3.47 -4.66 -11.93
N ALA A 172 -3.25 -5.95 -11.64
CA ALA A 172 -3.63 -7.02 -12.54
C ALA A 172 -5.15 -7.13 -12.72
N ALA A 173 -5.92 -6.84 -11.67
CA ALA A 173 -7.37 -6.89 -11.64
C ALA A 173 -8.05 -5.54 -11.94
N ALA A 174 -7.30 -4.47 -12.17
CA ALA A 174 -7.86 -3.15 -12.44
C ALA A 174 -8.41 -3.09 -13.88
N PHE A 175 -9.69 -2.73 -14.00
CA PHE A 175 -10.39 -2.68 -15.30
C PHE A 175 -10.81 -1.27 -15.70
N ASN A 176 -10.86 -0.33 -14.75
CA ASN A 176 -11.22 1.06 -15.05
C ASN A 176 -10.07 2.04 -14.77
N PRO A 177 -10.05 3.20 -15.46
CA PRO A 177 -8.97 4.19 -15.30
C PRO A 177 -8.82 4.71 -13.87
N THR A 178 -9.92 4.87 -13.13
CA THR A 178 -9.91 5.37 -11.75
C THR A 178 -9.11 4.45 -10.82
N GLU A 179 -9.29 3.14 -10.95
CA GLU A 179 -8.52 2.13 -10.21
C GLU A 179 -7.03 2.21 -10.55
N VAL A 180 -6.70 2.26 -11.84
CA VAL A 180 -5.30 2.33 -12.30
C VAL A 180 -4.64 3.62 -11.80
N SER A 181 -5.36 4.75 -11.84
CA SER A 181 -4.87 6.03 -11.32
C SER A 181 -4.60 5.97 -9.81
N THR A 182 -5.52 5.36 -9.04
CA THR A 182 -5.34 5.16 -7.60
C THR A 182 -4.10 4.31 -7.30
N LEU A 183 -3.88 3.24 -8.07
CA LEU A 183 -2.72 2.36 -7.90
C LEU A 183 -1.41 3.05 -8.32
N MET A 184 -1.45 3.90 -9.34
CA MET A 184 -0.32 4.76 -9.73
C MET A 184 0.04 5.74 -8.62
N MET A 185 -0.94 6.36 -7.95
CA MET A 185 -0.69 7.22 -6.79
C MET A 185 -0.09 6.44 -5.61
N HIS A 186 -0.46 5.17 -5.42
CA HIS A 186 0.16 4.32 -4.39
C HIS A 186 1.63 4.02 -4.69
N LEU A 187 1.98 3.81 -5.96
CA LEU A 187 3.38 3.66 -6.36
C LEU A 187 4.14 4.96 -6.11
N GLU A 188 3.62 6.11 -6.57
CA GLU A 188 4.24 7.43 -6.34
C GLU A 188 4.49 7.68 -4.85
N ALA A 189 3.49 7.42 -4.00
CA ALA A 189 3.62 7.60 -2.55
C ALA A 189 4.65 6.65 -1.91
N ALA A 190 4.95 5.52 -2.57
CA ALA A 190 5.98 4.60 -2.13
C ALA A 190 7.39 5.01 -2.59
N MET A 191 7.51 5.85 -3.62
CA MET A 191 8.80 6.32 -4.13
C MET A 191 9.46 7.30 -3.14
N THR A 192 10.79 7.23 -3.04
CA THR A 192 11.57 8.15 -2.20
C THR A 192 11.75 9.49 -2.90
N TRP A 193 12.00 10.55 -2.13
CA TRP A 193 12.25 11.87 -2.72
C TRP A 193 13.56 11.94 -3.50
N GLU A 194 14.50 11.05 -3.18
CA GLU A 194 15.77 10.86 -3.88
C GLU A 194 15.59 10.12 -5.21
N ALA A 195 14.44 9.47 -5.44
CA ALA A 195 14.13 8.78 -6.69
C ALA A 195 13.60 9.71 -7.78
N VAL A 196 13.20 10.92 -7.43
CA VAL A 196 12.53 11.87 -8.33
C VAL A 196 13.30 13.19 -8.40
N ARG A 197 13.06 13.94 -9.48
CA ARG A 197 13.65 15.26 -9.69
C ARG A 197 13.19 16.24 -8.60
N PRO A 198 14.04 17.15 -8.11
CA PRO A 198 13.69 18.05 -7.00
C PRO A 198 12.43 18.89 -7.24
N GLU A 199 12.20 19.31 -8.49
CA GLU A 199 11.05 20.11 -8.93
C GLU A 199 9.72 19.36 -8.77
N TRP A 200 9.76 18.03 -8.61
CA TRP A 200 8.58 17.23 -8.34
C TRP A 200 7.85 17.66 -7.07
N ARG A 201 8.57 18.18 -6.06
CA ARG A 201 7.97 18.62 -4.80
C ARG A 201 6.89 19.67 -5.01
N ASP A 202 7.14 20.61 -5.92
CA ASP A 202 6.21 21.71 -6.22
C ASP A 202 5.08 21.24 -7.14
N ARG A 203 5.39 20.34 -8.09
CA ARG A 203 4.43 19.79 -9.05
C ARG A 203 3.47 18.76 -8.46
N ARG A 204 3.92 17.97 -7.48
CA ARG A 204 3.23 16.79 -6.94
C ARG A 204 1.79 17.05 -6.50
N ALA A 205 1.53 18.17 -5.85
CA ALA A 205 0.18 18.49 -5.36
C ALA A 205 -0.83 18.60 -6.51
N GLY A 206 -0.46 19.28 -7.60
CA GLY A 206 -1.29 19.37 -8.80
C GLY A 206 -1.45 18.01 -9.48
N TRP A 207 -0.36 17.23 -9.58
CA TRP A 207 -0.40 15.91 -10.20
C TRP A 207 -1.32 14.95 -9.44
N LEU A 208 -1.29 14.96 -8.10
CA LEU A 208 -2.20 14.15 -7.27
C LEU A 208 -3.67 14.54 -7.48
N ALA A 209 -3.97 15.84 -7.60
CA ALA A 209 -5.33 16.31 -7.89
C ALA A 209 -5.80 15.85 -9.28
N GLU A 210 -4.93 15.94 -10.30
CA GLU A 210 -5.22 15.43 -11.64
C GLU A 210 -5.40 13.91 -11.64
N ALA A 211 -4.56 13.15 -10.93
CA ALA A 211 -4.67 11.70 -10.80
C ALA A 211 -5.96 11.28 -10.10
N GLN A 212 -6.36 12.00 -9.04
CA GLN A 212 -7.63 11.76 -8.36
C GLN A 212 -8.85 12.09 -9.25
N ALA A 213 -8.71 13.07 -10.14
CA ALA A 213 -9.76 13.48 -11.08
C ALA A 213 -9.82 12.61 -12.35
N ALA A 214 -8.75 11.89 -12.70
CA ALA A 214 -8.67 11.11 -13.94
C ALA A 214 -9.78 10.05 -14.03
N ARG A 215 -10.51 10.05 -15.15
CA ARG A 215 -11.59 9.10 -15.48
C ARG A 215 -11.38 8.42 -16.82
N ALA A 216 -10.48 8.91 -17.66
CA ALA A 216 -10.18 8.35 -18.97
C ALA A 216 -8.80 7.67 -19.01
N PRO A 217 -8.63 6.60 -19.80
CA PRO A 217 -7.32 5.95 -19.97
C PRO A 217 -6.23 6.92 -20.43
N ALA A 218 -6.58 7.88 -21.30
CA ALA A 218 -5.67 8.88 -21.83
C ALA A 218 -5.11 9.82 -20.74
N GLU A 219 -5.93 10.20 -19.76
CA GLU A 219 -5.52 11.04 -18.64
C GLU A 219 -4.53 10.29 -17.75
N VAL A 220 -4.83 9.03 -17.42
CA VAL A 220 -3.94 8.18 -16.62
C VAL A 220 -2.64 7.90 -17.36
N ALA A 221 -2.69 7.68 -18.68
CA ALA A 221 -1.49 7.50 -19.51
C ALA A 221 -0.58 8.74 -19.49
N ARG A 222 -1.15 9.95 -19.61
CA ARG A 222 -0.40 11.21 -19.50
C ARG A 222 0.25 11.36 -18.12
N LEU A 223 -0.48 11.09 -17.06
CA LEU A 223 0.03 11.20 -15.68
C LEU A 223 1.12 10.18 -15.38
N LEU A 224 1.02 8.97 -15.94
CA LEU A 224 2.04 7.94 -15.82
C LEU A 224 3.32 8.30 -16.59
N LEU A 225 3.19 8.89 -17.79
CA LEU A 225 4.33 9.44 -18.53
C LEU A 225 5.03 10.54 -17.73
N GLU A 226 4.26 11.44 -17.11
CA GLU A 226 4.82 12.51 -16.29
C GLU A 226 5.58 11.96 -15.06
N LEU A 227 5.01 10.97 -14.36
CA LEU A 227 5.67 10.32 -13.24
C LEU A 227 7.00 9.65 -13.66
N GLU A 228 7.03 9.01 -14.83
CA GLU A 228 8.25 8.43 -15.40
C GLU A 228 9.29 9.51 -15.72
N GLU A 229 8.88 10.61 -16.33
CA GLU A 229 9.77 11.71 -16.72
C GLU A 229 10.44 12.38 -15.51
N VAL A 230 9.73 12.48 -14.39
CA VAL A 230 10.29 13.03 -13.15
C VAL A 230 11.09 12.00 -12.35
N THR A 231 11.05 10.72 -12.72
CA THR A 231 11.85 9.68 -12.07
C THR A 231 13.29 9.73 -12.57
N LEU A 232 14.25 9.73 -11.65
CA LEU A 232 15.67 9.78 -11.99
C LEU A 232 16.13 8.48 -12.63
N TRP A 233 17.08 8.56 -13.56
CA TRP A 233 17.70 7.38 -14.17
C TRP A 233 18.40 6.44 -13.16
N SER A 234 18.82 6.95 -12.00
CA SER A 234 19.39 6.15 -10.91
C SER A 234 18.34 5.38 -10.12
N ALA A 235 17.06 5.75 -10.26
CA ALA A 235 15.92 5.13 -9.59
C ALA A 235 15.28 4.01 -10.42
N VAL A 236 15.78 3.77 -11.62
CA VAL A 236 15.32 2.71 -12.51
C VAL A 236 16.47 1.78 -12.90
N ASP A 237 16.14 0.52 -13.16
CA ASP A 237 17.09 -0.48 -13.64
C ASP A 237 17.72 -0.05 -14.97
N GLY A 238 18.99 -0.40 -15.18
CA GLY A 238 19.74 0.00 -16.37
C GLY A 238 19.11 -0.46 -17.69
N SER A 239 18.40 -1.61 -17.69
CA SER A 239 17.67 -2.11 -18.85
C SER A 239 16.46 -1.25 -19.24
N TRP A 240 15.98 -0.38 -18.35
CA TRP A 240 14.85 0.51 -18.63
C TRP A 240 15.11 1.41 -19.85
N ARG A 241 16.37 1.81 -20.08
CA ARG A 241 16.76 2.62 -21.24
C ARG A 241 16.39 1.98 -22.58
N GLU A 242 16.47 0.65 -22.64
CA GLU A 242 16.18 -0.11 -23.86
C GLU A 242 14.68 -0.31 -24.04
N THR A 243 13.93 -0.53 -22.96
CA THR A 243 12.48 -0.77 -23.00
C THR A 243 11.64 0.51 -23.06
N ARG A 244 12.16 1.62 -22.52
CA ARG A 244 11.44 2.90 -22.38
C ARG A 244 10.87 3.43 -23.71
N PRO A 245 11.59 3.45 -24.85
CA PRO A 245 11.04 4.00 -26.09
C PRO A 245 9.73 3.32 -26.53
N GLY A 246 9.68 1.99 -26.44
CA GLY A 246 8.46 1.22 -26.76
C GLY A 246 7.33 1.47 -25.76
N TRP A 247 7.68 1.55 -24.47
CA TRP A 247 6.72 1.87 -23.40
C TRP A 247 6.13 3.28 -23.55
N VAL A 248 6.95 4.29 -23.86
CA VAL A 248 6.51 5.67 -24.12
C VAL A 248 5.60 5.69 -25.35
N ALA A 249 6.01 5.06 -26.45
CA ALA A 249 5.19 5.01 -27.67
C ALA A 249 3.81 4.40 -27.42
N GLN A 250 3.74 3.32 -26.62
CA GLN A 250 2.49 2.69 -26.21
C GLN A 250 1.59 3.67 -25.43
N LEU A 251 2.12 4.37 -24.44
CA LEU A 251 1.33 5.32 -23.65
C LEU A 251 0.95 6.58 -24.42
N SER A 252 1.82 7.08 -25.29
CA SER A 252 1.53 8.21 -26.17
C SER A 252 0.39 7.89 -27.15
N ALA A 253 0.30 6.65 -27.64
CA ALA A 253 -0.82 6.22 -28.46
C ALA A 253 -2.15 6.25 -27.68
N VAL A 254 -2.14 5.83 -26.40
CA VAL A 254 -3.32 5.89 -25.54
C VAL A 254 -3.71 7.33 -25.21
N SER A 255 -2.75 8.21 -24.91
CA SER A 255 -3.03 9.60 -24.55
C SER A 255 -3.48 10.45 -25.74
N GLY A 256 -2.93 10.22 -26.95
CA GLY A 256 -3.31 10.91 -28.18
C GLY A 256 -4.69 10.52 -28.74
N SER A 257 -5.23 9.36 -28.34
CA SER A 257 -6.52 8.85 -28.82
C SER A 257 -7.74 9.65 -28.33
N ALA A 258 -7.59 10.49 -27.29
CA ALA A 258 -8.69 11.26 -26.71
C ALA A 258 -9.16 12.48 -27.54
N GLY A 259 -8.49 12.79 -28.65
CA GLY A 259 -8.71 14.02 -29.43
C GLY A 259 -9.42 13.87 -30.78
N ARG A 260 -9.84 12.67 -31.20
CA ARG A 260 -10.62 12.52 -32.46
C ARG A 260 -12.13 12.40 -32.14
N PRO A 261 -12.92 13.47 -32.28
CA PRO A 261 -14.36 13.32 -32.39
C PRO A 261 -14.64 12.49 -33.66
N SER A 262 -15.27 11.33 -33.50
CA SER A 262 -15.87 10.59 -34.59
C SER A 262 -16.94 11.50 -35.21
N LYS A 263 -16.70 11.97 -36.44
CA LYS A 263 -17.69 12.68 -37.24
C LYS A 263 -18.78 11.73 -37.70
#